data_AF-A0A2A4IXP0-F1
#
_entry.id   AF-A0A2A4IXP0-F1
#
_cell.length_a   1.000
_cell.length_b   1.000
_cell.length_c   1.000
_cell.angle_alpha   90.00
_cell.angle_beta   90.00
_cell.angle_gamma   90.00
#
_symmetry.space_group_name_H-M   'P 1'
#
loop_
_entity.id
_entity.type
_entity.pdbx_description
1 polymer ?
#
loop_
_entity_poly.entity_id
_entity_poly.type
_entity_poly.pdbx_seq_one_letter_code
_entity_poly.pdbx_strand_id
1 'polypeptide(L)'
;YVSFVRVGQERGVLSSSECDYAAAVGEFFGGACAPGAIDASHALSESSSFNSSILCTSCRTSVNINGNNSTCAWDYTNLYFGNNGTLACLNDPNNDVAFLNTRSIQTHLTSLGLQATQFRALCRNNSLALNTGINIDDGCLLAYVVDAEIVTRRNDPQYNSLNTLLDSLDAYFGYNAASGNQLINLEIFSPFNDNKNLLFKDSTIGLTEATINSRHEPAKNYIELFRHLQACTGSAPPITGLANRSFYSIITLLTMAIMTRFVIY
;
A
#
# COMPACT_ATOMS: atom_id res chain seq x y z
N TYR A 1 -4.08 -6.64 -6.00
CA TYR A 1 -4.31 -8.10 -6.00
C TYR A 1 -3.45 -8.91 -5.02
N VAL A 2 -2.30 -8.41 -4.51
CA VAL A 2 -1.39 -9.19 -3.63
C VAL A 2 -2.08 -9.84 -2.41
N SER A 3 -2.91 -9.10 -1.68
CA SER A 3 -3.66 -9.63 -0.53
C SER A 3 -4.64 -10.74 -0.92
N PHE A 4 -5.36 -10.57 -2.04
CA PHE A 4 -6.24 -11.59 -2.58
C PHE A 4 -5.48 -12.86 -2.97
N VAL A 5 -4.38 -12.74 -3.72
CA VAL A 5 -3.61 -13.92 -4.16
C VAL A 5 -3.10 -14.72 -2.97
N ARG A 6 -2.47 -14.04 -2.00
CA ARG A 6 -1.99 -14.70 -0.77
C ARG A 6 -3.12 -15.44 -0.05
N VAL A 7 -4.24 -14.77 0.21
CA VAL A 7 -5.38 -15.39 0.91
C VAL A 7 -5.97 -16.54 0.09
N GLY A 8 -6.10 -16.37 -1.23
CA GLY A 8 -6.59 -17.40 -2.12
C GLY A 8 -5.72 -18.65 -2.10
N GLN A 9 -4.40 -18.49 -2.06
CA GLN A 9 -3.43 -19.59 -1.95
C GLN A 9 -3.48 -20.26 -0.57
N GLU A 10 -3.51 -19.48 0.51
CA GLU A 10 -3.66 -20.01 1.89
C GLU A 10 -4.96 -20.80 2.09
N ARG A 11 -6.02 -20.45 1.35
CA ARG A 11 -7.34 -21.10 1.41
C ARG A 11 -7.56 -22.18 0.35
N GLY A 12 -6.59 -22.42 -0.53
CA GLY A 12 -6.73 -23.39 -1.62
C GLY A 12 -7.72 -22.97 -2.72
N VAL A 13 -8.08 -21.69 -2.79
CA VAL A 13 -8.89 -21.10 -3.87
C VAL A 13 -8.04 -20.85 -5.12
N LEU A 14 -6.76 -20.53 -4.92
CA LEU A 14 -5.76 -20.34 -5.97
C LEU A 14 -4.63 -21.35 -5.79
N SER A 15 -3.93 -21.69 -6.88
CA SER A 15 -2.77 -22.57 -6.83
C SER A 15 -1.64 -21.93 -6.01
N SER A 16 -1.13 -22.64 -5.01
CA SER A 16 0.00 -22.18 -4.18
C SER A 16 1.33 -22.13 -4.92
N SER A 17 1.42 -22.73 -6.11
CA SER A 17 2.62 -22.69 -6.96
C SER A 17 2.60 -21.54 -7.96
N GLU A 18 1.45 -20.89 -8.17
CA GLU A 18 1.35 -19.78 -9.12
C GLU A 18 2.04 -18.54 -8.55
N CYS A 19 3.08 -18.11 -9.25
CA CYS A 19 3.93 -17.00 -8.85
C CYS A 19 3.70 -15.75 -9.72
N ASP A 20 3.05 -15.92 -10.86
CA ASP A 20 2.52 -14.82 -11.66
C ASP A 20 1.16 -14.39 -11.11
N TYR A 21 1.16 -13.34 -10.30
CA TYR A 21 -0.07 -12.86 -9.67
C TYR A 21 -1.03 -12.23 -10.67
N ALA A 22 -0.52 -11.72 -11.80
CA ALA A 22 -1.38 -11.23 -12.86
C ALA A 22 -2.14 -12.40 -13.49
N ALA A 23 -1.45 -13.51 -13.76
CA ALA A 23 -2.07 -14.75 -14.22
C ALA A 23 -3.05 -15.32 -13.19
N ALA A 24 -2.63 -15.47 -11.92
CA ALA A 24 -3.47 -16.01 -10.85
C ALA A 24 -4.82 -15.28 -10.72
N VAL A 25 -4.82 -13.95 -10.83
CA VAL A 25 -6.03 -13.13 -10.75
C VAL A 25 -6.82 -13.17 -12.06
N GLY A 26 -6.15 -12.96 -13.19
CA GLY A 26 -6.82 -12.83 -14.47
C GLY A 26 -7.41 -14.14 -14.98
N GLU A 27 -6.80 -15.28 -14.69
CA GLU A 27 -7.37 -16.60 -14.98
C GLU A 27 -8.53 -16.94 -14.06
N PHE A 28 -8.44 -16.58 -12.77
CA PHE A 28 -9.50 -16.85 -11.80
C PHE A 28 -10.78 -16.08 -12.11
N PHE A 29 -10.67 -14.80 -12.45
CA PHE A 29 -11.84 -13.95 -12.74
C PHE A 29 -12.23 -13.92 -14.22
N GLY A 30 -11.34 -14.31 -15.14
CA GLY A 30 -11.56 -14.20 -16.59
C GLY A 30 -11.61 -12.76 -17.13
N GLY A 31 -11.42 -11.76 -16.27
CA GLY A 31 -11.48 -10.34 -16.59
C GLY A 31 -11.45 -9.49 -15.32
N ALA A 32 -10.87 -8.29 -15.39
CA ALA A 32 -10.88 -7.35 -14.26
C ALA A 32 -10.76 -5.89 -14.73
N CYS A 33 -10.84 -4.97 -13.77
CA CYS A 33 -10.22 -3.66 -13.91
C CYS A 33 -9.12 -3.47 -12.85
N ALA A 34 -7.88 -3.64 -13.28
CA ALA A 34 -6.67 -3.39 -12.52
C ALA A 34 -5.86 -2.30 -13.25
N PRO A 35 -6.09 -1.01 -12.94
CA PRO A 35 -5.30 0.09 -13.48
C PRO A 35 -3.80 -0.18 -13.36
N GLY A 36 -3.04 0.10 -14.43
CA GLY A 36 -1.59 -0.14 -14.50
C GLY A 36 -1.16 -1.58 -14.82
N ALA A 37 -2.08 -2.55 -14.91
CA ALA A 37 -1.69 -3.96 -15.06
C ALA A 37 -0.91 -4.32 -16.33
N ILE A 38 -0.98 -3.49 -17.37
CA ILE A 38 -0.23 -3.66 -18.63
C ILE A 38 1.12 -2.93 -18.64
N ASP A 39 1.43 -2.16 -17.60
CA ASP A 39 2.72 -1.48 -17.51
C ASP A 39 3.81 -2.50 -17.16
N ALA A 40 4.87 -2.54 -17.97
CA ALA A 40 5.99 -3.46 -17.76
C ALA A 40 6.69 -3.24 -16.42
N SER A 41 6.66 -2.02 -15.86
CA SER A 41 7.21 -1.72 -14.53
C SER A 41 6.41 -2.34 -13.38
N HIS A 42 5.21 -2.83 -13.65
CA HIS A 42 4.34 -3.51 -12.69
C HIS A 42 4.34 -5.03 -12.88
N ALA A 43 5.08 -5.57 -13.85
CA ALA A 43 5.26 -7.00 -14.01
C ALA A 43 6.10 -7.57 -12.86
N LEU A 44 5.55 -8.54 -12.13
CA LEU A 44 6.23 -9.21 -11.02
C LEU A 44 7.20 -10.30 -11.48
N SER A 45 7.05 -10.77 -12.73
CA SER A 45 7.91 -11.75 -13.37
C SER A 45 8.32 -11.22 -14.75
N GLU A 46 9.63 -11.15 -14.99
CA GLU A 46 10.17 -10.80 -16.31
C GLU A 46 9.89 -11.86 -17.38
N SER A 47 9.50 -13.08 -16.96
CA SER A 47 9.23 -14.22 -17.85
C SER A 47 7.75 -14.56 -17.99
N SER A 48 6.85 -13.68 -17.56
CA SER A 48 5.41 -13.90 -17.70
C SER A 48 5.02 -14.09 -19.17
N SER A 49 4.36 -15.20 -19.47
CA SER A 49 3.70 -15.45 -20.76
C SER A 49 2.22 -15.05 -20.77
N PHE A 50 1.73 -14.54 -19.64
CA PHE A 50 0.34 -14.19 -19.43
C PHE A 50 -0.02 -12.88 -20.13
N ASN A 51 -1.20 -12.83 -20.78
CA ASN A 51 -1.68 -11.61 -21.39
C ASN A 51 -2.40 -10.73 -20.35
N SER A 52 -1.65 -9.84 -19.70
CA SER A 52 -2.17 -8.92 -18.68
C SER A 52 -3.28 -7.97 -19.16
N SER A 53 -3.53 -7.86 -20.47
CA SER A 53 -4.65 -7.06 -20.99
C SER A 53 -6.01 -7.52 -20.47
N ILE A 54 -6.14 -8.81 -20.10
CA ILE A 54 -7.36 -9.35 -19.49
C ILE A 54 -7.70 -8.68 -18.16
N LEU A 55 -6.69 -8.15 -17.46
CA LEU A 55 -6.89 -7.41 -16.21
C LEU A 55 -7.43 -6.00 -16.43
N CYS A 56 -7.61 -5.57 -17.68
CA CYS A 56 -8.11 -4.24 -18.04
C CYS A 56 -9.46 -4.28 -18.76
N THR A 57 -10.06 -5.46 -18.94
CA THR A 57 -11.29 -5.66 -19.75
C THR A 57 -12.50 -4.94 -19.18
N SER A 58 -12.59 -4.85 -17.85
CA SER A 58 -13.70 -4.18 -17.17
C SER A 58 -13.44 -2.70 -16.92
N CYS A 59 -12.26 -2.17 -17.26
CA CYS A 59 -11.97 -0.76 -17.04
C CYS A 59 -12.77 0.16 -17.98
N ARG A 60 -12.96 1.40 -17.52
CA ARG A 60 -13.72 2.44 -18.23
C ARG A 60 -12.96 3.76 -18.22
N THR A 61 -13.01 4.50 -19.32
CA THR A 61 -12.40 5.83 -19.44
C THR A 61 -13.47 6.92 -19.38
N SER A 62 -13.13 8.08 -18.81
CA SER A 62 -13.95 9.29 -18.88
C SER A 62 -13.88 9.97 -20.25
N VAL A 63 -12.87 9.61 -21.05
CA VAL A 63 -12.58 10.16 -22.37
C VAL A 63 -12.90 9.10 -23.42
N ASN A 64 -13.89 9.36 -24.29
CA ASN A 64 -14.13 8.50 -25.45
C ASN A 64 -13.07 8.82 -26.52
N ILE A 65 -12.10 7.92 -26.70
CA ILE A 65 -11.10 8.04 -27.76
C ILE A 65 -11.48 7.07 -28.88
N ASN A 66 -12.00 7.59 -29.99
CA ASN A 66 -12.26 6.84 -31.21
C ASN A 66 -13.13 5.58 -31.02
N GLY A 67 -14.15 5.64 -30.16
CA GLY A 67 -15.03 4.51 -29.87
C GLY A 67 -14.46 3.45 -28.92
N ASN A 68 -13.22 3.62 -28.45
CA ASN A 68 -12.68 2.81 -27.37
C ASN A 68 -13.04 3.41 -26.01
N ASN A 69 -13.87 2.69 -25.25
CA ASN A 69 -14.30 3.06 -23.91
C ASN A 69 -13.49 2.34 -22.81
N SER A 70 -12.39 1.66 -23.15
CA SER A 70 -11.51 1.01 -22.18
C SER A 70 -10.17 1.72 -22.08
N THR A 71 -9.64 1.79 -20.86
CA THR A 71 -8.31 2.30 -20.52
C THR A 71 -7.73 1.43 -19.42
N CYS A 72 -6.41 1.33 -19.33
CA CYS A 72 -5.74 0.72 -18.19
C CYS A 72 -4.79 1.70 -17.49
N ALA A 73 -5.02 3.00 -17.65
CA ALA A 73 -4.15 4.02 -17.07
C ALA A 73 -4.16 3.98 -15.53
N TRP A 74 -2.98 4.12 -14.93
CA TRP A 74 -2.77 4.29 -13.49
C TRP A 74 -2.98 5.76 -13.08
N ASP A 75 -4.13 6.32 -13.46
CA ASP A 75 -4.50 7.68 -13.11
C ASP A 75 -6.02 7.87 -13.22
N TYR A 76 -6.48 9.08 -12.93
CA TYR A 76 -7.90 9.44 -12.96
C TYR A 76 -8.51 9.58 -14.36
N THR A 77 -7.77 9.30 -15.45
CA THR A 77 -8.39 9.10 -16.78
C THR A 77 -9.17 7.77 -16.81
N ASN A 78 -8.79 6.82 -15.97
CA ASN A 78 -9.55 5.61 -15.70
C ASN A 78 -10.62 5.87 -14.63
N LEU A 79 -11.89 5.74 -14.99
CA LEU A 79 -13.03 5.95 -14.09
C LEU A 79 -13.03 5.03 -12.89
N TYR A 80 -12.38 3.87 -12.99
CA TYR A 80 -12.30 2.88 -11.93
C TYR A 80 -11.00 2.95 -11.12
N PHE A 81 -10.21 4.01 -11.30
CA PHE A 81 -8.99 4.25 -10.52
C PHE A 81 -9.28 4.76 -9.09
N GLY A 82 -8.47 4.29 -8.14
CA GLY A 82 -8.57 4.64 -6.72
C GLY A 82 -9.81 4.06 -6.01
N ASN A 83 -9.96 4.35 -4.70
CA ASN A 83 -11.08 3.83 -3.90
C ASN A 83 -12.46 4.25 -4.44
N ASN A 84 -12.61 5.52 -4.87
CA ASN A 84 -13.85 6.01 -5.48
C ASN A 84 -14.16 5.25 -6.77
N GLY A 85 -13.19 5.15 -7.68
CA GLY A 85 -13.39 4.42 -8.92
C GLY A 85 -13.66 2.93 -8.70
N THR A 86 -13.04 2.33 -7.69
CA THR A 86 -13.26 0.92 -7.34
C THR A 86 -14.70 0.67 -6.83
N LEU A 87 -15.26 1.60 -6.03
CA LEU A 87 -16.67 1.54 -5.64
C LEU A 87 -17.62 1.79 -6.82
N ALA A 88 -17.26 2.70 -7.73
CA ALA A 88 -18.01 2.91 -8.97
C ALA A 88 -17.99 1.67 -9.88
N CYS A 89 -16.86 0.95 -9.93
CA CYS A 89 -16.71 -0.33 -10.61
C CYS A 89 -17.63 -1.38 -10.01
N LEU A 90 -17.65 -1.52 -8.68
CA LEU A 90 -18.54 -2.45 -7.97
C LEU A 90 -20.03 -2.11 -8.15
N ASN A 91 -20.37 -0.83 -8.34
CA ASN A 91 -21.73 -0.40 -8.57
C ASN A 91 -22.17 -0.56 -10.04
N ASP A 92 -21.26 -0.83 -10.98
CA ASP A 92 -21.64 -1.23 -12.33
C ASP A 92 -22.22 -2.66 -12.29
N PRO A 93 -23.45 -2.88 -12.81
CA PRO A 93 -24.13 -4.16 -12.73
C PRO A 93 -23.41 -5.32 -13.44
N ASN A 94 -22.37 -5.04 -14.24
CA ASN A 94 -21.57 -6.06 -14.91
C ASN A 94 -20.39 -6.58 -14.08
N ASN A 95 -20.21 -6.09 -12.84
CA ASN A 95 -19.09 -6.48 -11.98
C ASN A 95 -19.60 -7.01 -10.62
N ASP A 96 -18.90 -8.02 -10.09
CA ASP A 96 -19.37 -8.76 -8.90
C ASP A 96 -18.57 -8.49 -7.62
N VAL A 97 -17.28 -8.14 -7.77
CA VAL A 97 -16.35 -8.03 -6.64
C VAL A 97 -15.36 -6.88 -6.84
N ALA A 98 -14.97 -6.24 -5.74
CA ALA A 98 -13.98 -5.19 -5.76
C ALA A 98 -13.05 -5.27 -4.54
N PHE A 99 -11.80 -4.86 -4.73
CA PHE A 99 -10.76 -4.90 -3.71
C PHE A 99 -10.25 -3.49 -3.46
N LEU A 100 -10.50 -2.96 -2.26
CA LEU A 100 -10.15 -1.58 -1.90
C LEU A 100 -9.73 -1.47 -0.44
N ASN A 101 -9.14 -0.34 -0.08
CA ASN A 101 -8.89 0.02 1.30
C ASN A 101 -10.20 0.49 1.97
N THR A 102 -10.47 0.01 3.18
CA THR A 102 -11.65 0.38 3.98
C THR A 102 -11.53 1.76 4.64
N ARG A 103 -10.34 2.36 4.68
CA ARG A 103 -10.11 3.69 5.23
C ARG A 103 -10.99 4.73 4.51
N SER A 104 -11.75 5.49 5.29
CA SER A 104 -12.64 6.55 4.77
C SER A 104 -13.68 6.06 3.75
N ILE A 105 -14.02 4.76 3.75
CA ILE A 105 -14.98 4.17 2.80
C ILE A 105 -16.36 4.84 2.85
N GLN A 106 -16.81 5.29 4.03
CA GLN A 106 -18.06 6.05 4.16
C GLN A 106 -18.02 7.37 3.37
N THR A 107 -16.89 8.09 3.43
CA THR A 107 -16.70 9.33 2.68
C THR A 107 -16.75 9.06 1.17
N HIS A 108 -16.09 8.00 0.73
CA HIS A 108 -16.08 7.57 -0.67
C HIS A 108 -17.50 7.21 -1.17
N LEU A 109 -18.25 6.40 -0.42
CA LEU A 109 -19.65 6.07 -0.73
C LEU A 109 -20.53 7.31 -0.83
N THR A 110 -20.41 8.21 0.14
CA THR A 110 -21.19 9.46 0.18
C THR A 110 -20.92 10.32 -1.06
N SER A 111 -19.66 10.39 -1.49
CA SER A 111 -19.28 11.15 -2.70
C SER A 111 -19.86 10.60 -3.99
N LEU A 112 -20.24 9.32 -4.00
CA LEU A 112 -20.84 8.62 -5.14
C LEU A 112 -22.37 8.48 -5.01
N GLY A 113 -22.98 8.96 -3.91
CA GLY A 113 -24.40 8.77 -3.64
C GLY A 113 -24.79 7.31 -3.37
N LEU A 114 -23.85 6.48 -2.94
CA LEU A 114 -24.07 5.04 -2.70
C LEU A 114 -24.41 4.77 -1.23
N GLN A 115 -25.30 3.81 -1.00
CA GLN A 115 -25.66 3.36 0.34
C GLN A 115 -24.81 2.16 0.74
N ALA A 116 -24.26 2.20 1.96
CA ALA A 116 -23.42 1.12 2.49
C ALA A 116 -24.12 -0.26 2.46
N THR A 117 -25.43 -0.28 2.69
CA THR A 117 -26.26 -1.49 2.71
C THR A 117 -26.35 -2.22 1.37
N GLN A 118 -25.95 -1.58 0.26
CA GLN A 118 -25.86 -2.21 -1.06
C GLN A 118 -24.68 -3.17 -1.18
N PHE A 119 -23.74 -3.13 -0.24
CA PHE A 119 -22.50 -3.91 -0.29
C PHE A 119 -22.38 -4.86 0.90
N ARG A 120 -21.56 -5.90 0.74
CA ARG A 120 -21.22 -6.86 1.79
C ARG A 120 -19.79 -7.32 1.62
N ALA A 121 -19.03 -7.35 2.69
CA ALA A 121 -17.63 -7.79 2.64
C ALA A 121 -17.53 -9.32 2.51
N LEU A 122 -16.58 -9.75 1.67
CA LEU A 122 -16.10 -11.14 1.62
C LEU A 122 -14.89 -11.26 2.55
N CYS A 123 -14.98 -12.18 3.52
CA CYS A 123 -13.99 -12.33 4.57
C CYS A 123 -12.88 -13.31 4.20
N ARG A 124 -11.70 -13.10 4.81
CA ARG A 124 -10.50 -13.95 4.62
C ARG A 124 -10.71 -15.44 4.87
N ASN A 125 -11.72 -15.82 5.65
CA ASN A 125 -12.09 -17.20 5.96
C ASN A 125 -13.07 -17.83 4.95
N ASN A 126 -13.23 -17.22 3.77
CA ASN A 126 -14.17 -17.68 2.73
C ASN A 126 -15.64 -17.63 3.16
N SER A 127 -16.00 -16.72 4.08
CA SER A 127 -17.38 -16.42 4.45
C SER A 127 -17.76 -15.00 4.07
N LEU A 128 -19.06 -14.69 4.04
CA LEU A 128 -19.52 -13.30 3.99
C LEU A 128 -19.53 -12.71 5.40
N ALA A 129 -19.30 -11.40 5.52
CA ALA A 129 -19.50 -10.67 6.77
C ALA A 129 -20.93 -10.86 7.28
N LEU A 130 -21.15 -10.86 8.59
CA LEU A 130 -22.46 -11.16 9.18
C LEU A 130 -23.57 -10.25 8.64
N ASN A 131 -23.28 -8.95 8.53
CA ASN A 131 -24.22 -7.93 8.09
C ASN A 131 -23.79 -7.34 6.74
N THR A 132 -24.75 -6.80 5.99
CA THR A 132 -24.44 -5.87 4.88
C THR A 132 -23.90 -4.55 5.45
N GLY A 133 -23.21 -3.78 4.62
CA GLY A 133 -22.56 -2.54 5.04
C GLY A 133 -21.05 -2.58 4.96
N ILE A 134 -20.46 -1.55 5.57
CA ILE A 134 -19.02 -1.24 5.56
C ILE A 134 -18.40 -1.28 6.95
N ASN A 135 -19.15 -1.73 7.97
CA ASN A 135 -18.59 -2.03 9.28
C ASN A 135 -17.94 -3.41 9.21
N ILE A 136 -16.66 -3.44 8.86
CA ILE A 136 -15.91 -4.65 8.57
C ILE A 136 -14.94 -4.88 9.73
N ASP A 137 -15.13 -5.99 10.44
CA ASP A 137 -14.22 -6.40 11.51
C ASP A 137 -12.83 -6.71 10.95
N ASP A 138 -11.79 -6.44 11.75
CA ASP A 138 -10.39 -6.70 11.34
C ASP A 138 -10.15 -8.17 10.94
N GLY A 139 -10.88 -9.11 11.58
CA GLY A 139 -10.84 -10.53 11.24
C GLY A 139 -11.43 -10.89 9.87
N CYS A 140 -12.20 -10.00 9.26
CA CYS A 140 -12.76 -10.16 7.92
C CYS A 140 -11.82 -9.61 6.84
N LEU A 141 -10.89 -8.72 7.17
CA LEU A 141 -9.96 -8.12 6.21
C LEU A 141 -9.05 -9.17 5.56
N LEU A 142 -8.82 -9.05 4.24
CA LEU A 142 -7.83 -9.88 3.54
C LEU A 142 -6.41 -9.60 4.05
N ALA A 143 -6.11 -8.33 4.35
CA ALA A 143 -4.87 -7.90 4.96
C ALA A 143 -5.10 -6.60 5.75
N TYR A 144 -4.47 -6.49 6.92
CA TYR A 144 -4.43 -5.28 7.73
C TYR A 144 -3.00 -4.72 7.71
N VAL A 145 -2.76 -3.64 6.97
CA VAL A 145 -1.41 -3.18 6.58
C VAL A 145 -1.27 -1.66 6.65
N VAL A 146 -0.03 -1.16 6.54
CA VAL A 146 0.27 0.27 6.40
C VAL A 146 -0.07 0.78 4.99
N ASP A 147 -0.31 2.08 4.86
CA ASP A 147 -0.72 2.72 3.61
C ASP A 147 0.39 3.57 2.95
N ALA A 148 1.57 3.65 3.56
CA ALA A 148 2.77 4.30 3.04
C ALA A 148 4.02 3.68 3.66
N GLU A 149 5.14 3.79 2.95
CA GLU A 149 6.42 3.25 3.37
C GLU A 149 7.58 4.09 2.84
N ILE A 150 8.74 3.93 3.46
CA ILE A 150 10.00 4.51 3.02
C ILE A 150 10.85 3.35 2.48
N VAL A 151 11.19 3.42 1.20
CA VAL A 151 12.00 2.40 0.54
C VAL A 151 13.43 2.90 0.34
N THR A 152 14.39 2.00 0.52
CA THR A 152 15.81 2.25 0.26
C THR A 152 16.35 1.15 -0.65
N ARG A 153 17.58 1.33 -1.14
CA ARG A 153 18.23 0.27 -1.92
C ARG A 153 18.42 -0.96 -1.06
N ARG A 154 18.34 -2.13 -1.70
CA ARG A 154 18.72 -3.39 -1.05
C ARG A 154 20.17 -3.29 -0.58
N ASN A 155 20.42 -3.70 0.67
CA ASN A 155 21.74 -3.63 1.32
C ASN A 155 22.34 -2.22 1.34
N ASP A 156 21.52 -1.17 1.47
CA ASP A 156 22.03 0.20 1.55
C ASP A 156 23.02 0.36 2.72
N PRO A 157 24.26 0.84 2.49
CA PRO A 157 25.25 0.99 3.55
C PRO A 157 24.81 1.95 4.65
N GLN A 158 23.87 2.86 4.35
CA GLN A 158 23.35 3.85 5.29
C GLN A 158 22.10 3.38 6.04
N TYR A 159 21.69 2.12 5.90
CA TYR A 159 20.45 1.59 6.50
C TYR A 159 20.28 1.93 7.99
N ASN A 160 21.33 1.73 8.80
CA ASN A 160 21.29 2.04 10.24
C ASN A 160 21.19 3.55 10.51
N SER A 161 21.92 4.37 9.74
CA SER A 161 21.92 5.83 9.87
C SER A 161 20.57 6.42 9.45
N LEU A 162 19.95 5.88 8.41
CA LEU A 162 18.61 6.27 7.96
C LEU A 162 17.54 5.95 8.99
N ASN A 163 17.55 4.75 9.57
CA ASN A 163 16.63 4.41 10.67
C ASN A 163 16.83 5.34 11.87
N THR A 164 18.09 5.62 12.25
CA THR A 164 18.41 6.56 13.33
C THR A 164 17.90 7.97 13.05
N LEU A 165 18.04 8.45 11.80
CA LEU A 165 17.51 9.73 11.37
C LEU A 165 15.98 9.76 11.48
N LEU A 166 15.29 8.74 10.96
CA LEU A 166 13.83 8.67 10.95
C LEU A 166 13.27 8.59 12.37
N ASP A 167 13.87 7.78 13.25
CA ASP A 167 13.53 7.72 14.67
C ASP A 167 13.69 9.11 15.33
N SER A 168 14.76 9.84 15.00
CA SER A 168 15.00 11.17 15.56
C SER A 168 14.00 12.19 15.04
N LEU A 169 13.68 12.14 13.74
CA LEU A 169 12.69 13.02 13.11
C LEU A 169 11.31 12.81 13.75
N ASP A 170 10.87 11.57 13.94
CA ASP A 170 9.59 11.27 14.58
C ASP A 170 9.58 11.71 16.06
N ALA A 171 10.67 11.43 16.80
CA ALA A 171 10.77 11.79 18.21
C ALA A 171 10.74 13.31 18.49
N TYR A 172 11.32 14.12 17.60
CA TYR A 172 11.44 15.58 17.82
C TYR A 172 10.43 16.42 17.02
N PHE A 173 9.95 15.92 15.88
CA PHE A 173 9.08 16.67 14.95
C PHE A 173 7.83 15.90 14.51
N GLY A 174 7.67 14.65 14.95
CA GLY A 174 6.52 13.82 14.64
C GLY A 174 5.25 14.21 15.39
N TYR A 175 4.22 13.38 15.24
CA TYR A 175 2.86 13.66 15.71
C TYR A 175 2.79 14.01 17.21
N ASN A 176 3.45 13.22 18.05
CA ASN A 176 3.43 13.46 19.50
C ASN A 176 4.30 14.66 19.90
N ALA A 177 5.39 14.92 19.16
CA ALA A 177 6.31 16.01 19.45
C ALA A 177 5.70 17.38 19.14
N ALA A 178 4.86 17.48 18.10
CA ALA A 178 4.11 18.68 17.73
C ALA A 178 3.26 19.24 18.89
N SER A 179 2.80 18.37 19.79
CA SER A 179 2.01 18.76 20.98
C SER A 179 2.85 19.20 22.19
N GLY A 180 4.18 19.11 22.11
CA GLY A 180 5.11 19.41 23.19
C GLY A 180 5.81 20.77 23.08
N ASN A 181 6.78 21.02 23.97
CA ASN A 181 7.61 22.22 23.93
C ASN A 181 8.70 22.10 22.86
N GLN A 182 8.35 22.29 21.59
CA GLN A 182 9.32 22.32 20.50
C GLN A 182 10.10 23.65 20.50
N LEU A 183 11.43 23.57 20.31
CA LEU A 183 12.29 24.75 20.13
C LEU A 183 12.17 25.34 18.73
N ILE A 184 11.80 24.51 17.75
CA ILE A 184 11.54 24.89 16.36
C ILE A 184 10.15 24.36 16.03
N ASN A 185 9.27 25.23 15.55
CA ASN A 185 7.94 24.85 15.10
C ASN A 185 8.03 24.13 13.74
N LEU A 186 8.32 22.83 13.78
CA LEU A 186 8.39 21.96 12.63
C LEU A 186 7.61 20.68 12.93
N GLU A 187 6.61 20.42 12.10
CA GLU A 187 5.75 19.24 12.16
C GLU A 187 5.90 18.47 10.85
N ILE A 188 6.58 17.32 10.89
CA ILE A 188 6.92 16.59 9.66
C ILE A 188 5.75 15.81 9.03
N PHE A 189 4.63 15.69 9.75
CA PHE A 189 3.40 15.03 9.28
C PHE A 189 2.26 16.02 9.06
N SER A 190 2.57 17.30 8.82
CA SER A 190 1.56 18.35 8.63
C SER A 190 1.63 18.96 7.23
N PRO A 191 0.51 19.46 6.69
CA PRO A 191 0.52 20.22 5.45
C PRO A 191 1.40 21.46 5.54
N PHE A 192 1.97 21.89 4.41
CA PHE A 192 2.74 23.13 4.33
C PHE A 192 2.32 23.97 3.12
N ASN A 193 1.97 25.24 3.35
CA ASN A 193 1.48 26.18 2.34
C ASN A 193 0.36 25.57 1.46
N ASP A 194 -0.69 25.04 2.10
CA ASP A 194 -1.83 24.35 1.46
C ASP A 194 -1.49 23.07 0.67
N ASN A 195 -0.23 22.64 0.66
CA ASN A 195 0.18 21.38 0.06
C ASN A 195 0.09 20.26 1.11
N LYS A 196 -0.71 19.24 0.78
CA LYS A 196 -0.96 18.05 1.61
C LYS A 196 0.00 16.92 1.25
N ASN A 197 0.29 16.07 2.23
CA ASN A 197 1.09 14.86 2.11
C ASN A 197 2.51 15.10 1.56
N LEU A 198 3.18 16.17 2.03
CA LEU A 198 4.55 16.48 1.64
C LEU A 198 5.53 15.58 2.39
N LEU A 199 6.29 14.76 1.64
CA LEU A 199 7.22 13.73 2.13
C LEU A 199 6.52 12.56 2.86
N PHE A 200 5.70 12.88 3.85
CA PHE A 200 4.90 11.95 4.63
C PHE A 200 3.42 12.29 4.49
N LYS A 201 2.54 11.31 4.73
CA LYS A 201 1.10 11.57 4.76
C LYS A 201 0.75 12.45 5.95
N ASP A 202 -0.20 13.35 5.78
CA ASP A 202 -0.64 14.25 6.87
C ASP A 202 -1.29 13.49 8.04
N SER A 203 -1.71 12.25 7.76
CA SER A 203 -2.36 11.37 8.73
C SER A 203 -1.40 10.43 9.45
N THR A 204 -0.09 10.62 9.27
CA THR A 204 0.94 9.81 9.90
C THR A 204 0.99 10.12 11.40
N ILE A 205 0.93 9.08 12.22
CA ILE A 205 0.99 9.21 13.69
C ILE A 205 2.33 8.76 14.27
N GLY A 206 3.23 8.26 13.43
CA GLY A 206 4.58 7.83 13.80
C GLY A 206 5.22 6.98 12.71
N LEU A 207 6.53 6.72 12.87
CA LEU A 207 7.32 5.86 12.02
C LEU A 207 7.67 4.57 12.76
N THR A 208 7.70 3.46 12.03
CA THR A 208 8.15 2.17 12.58
C THR A 208 9.01 1.46 11.57
N GLU A 209 10.03 0.78 12.07
CA GLU A 209 10.85 -0.10 11.26
C GLU A 209 10.01 -1.28 10.73
N ALA A 210 10.18 -1.56 9.43
CA ALA A 210 9.48 -2.63 8.75
C ALA A 210 10.22 -3.96 8.93
N THR A 211 9.85 -4.71 9.96
CA THR A 211 10.42 -6.02 10.27
C THR A 211 9.37 -7.01 10.76
N ILE A 212 9.63 -8.31 10.62
CA ILE A 212 8.80 -9.40 11.15
C ILE A 212 8.63 -9.34 12.68
N ASN A 213 9.57 -8.68 13.36
CA ASN A 213 9.58 -8.50 14.81
C ASN A 213 8.96 -7.16 15.24
N SER A 214 8.33 -6.42 14.32
CA SER A 214 7.71 -5.14 14.64
C SER A 214 6.59 -5.33 15.65
N ARG A 215 6.54 -4.45 16.65
CA ARG A 215 5.44 -4.39 17.62
C ARG A 215 4.19 -3.73 17.01
N HIS A 216 4.35 -3.03 15.90
CA HIS A 216 3.25 -2.43 15.16
C HIS A 216 2.68 -3.46 14.19
N GLU A 217 1.51 -4.00 14.54
CA GLU A 217 0.86 -5.09 13.80
C GLU A 217 0.67 -4.81 12.30
N PRO A 218 0.19 -3.63 11.85
CA PRO A 218 0.10 -3.32 10.42
C PRO A 218 1.44 -3.42 9.68
N ALA A 219 2.54 -3.01 10.31
CA ALA A 219 3.86 -3.03 9.69
C ALA A 219 4.40 -4.47 9.58
N LYS A 220 4.17 -5.28 10.62
CA LYS A 220 4.47 -6.71 10.60
C LYS A 220 3.68 -7.44 9.51
N ASN A 221 2.37 -7.21 9.44
CA ASN A 221 1.48 -7.81 8.44
C ASN A 221 1.86 -7.42 7.02
N TYR A 222 2.26 -6.16 6.82
CA TYR A 222 2.77 -5.67 5.55
C TYR A 222 4.02 -6.46 5.12
N ILE A 223 5.05 -6.54 5.97
CA ILE A 223 6.28 -7.28 5.63
C ILE A 223 6.03 -8.75 5.36
N GLU A 224 5.12 -9.39 6.09
CA GLU A 224 4.75 -10.78 5.86
C GLU A 224 4.07 -10.98 4.49
N LEU A 225 3.28 -10.01 4.03
CA LEU A 225 2.68 -10.02 2.69
C LEU A 225 3.76 -9.95 1.59
N PHE A 226 4.82 -9.15 1.77
CA PHE A 226 5.92 -9.06 0.81
C PHE A 226 6.87 -10.25 0.85
N ARG A 227 7.08 -10.87 2.03
CA ARG A 227 7.86 -12.11 2.14
C ARG A 227 7.26 -13.21 1.28
N HIS A 228 5.93 -13.30 1.27
CA HIS A 228 5.21 -14.23 0.42
C HIS A 228 5.46 -13.96 -1.07
N LEU A 229 5.44 -12.70 -1.50
CA LEU A 229 5.78 -12.31 -2.88
C LEU A 229 7.25 -12.62 -3.23
N GLN A 230 8.19 -12.38 -2.33
CA GLN A 230 9.62 -12.62 -2.55
C GLN A 230 9.95 -14.11 -2.65
N ALA A 231 9.24 -14.96 -1.90
CA ALA A 231 9.36 -16.42 -2.04
C ALA A 231 9.02 -16.88 -3.47
N CYS A 232 8.09 -16.18 -4.14
CA CYS A 232 7.71 -16.46 -5.53
C CYS A 232 8.76 -15.98 -6.54
N THR A 233 9.43 -14.85 -6.31
CA THR A 233 10.39 -14.26 -7.27
C THR A 233 11.83 -14.74 -7.08
N GLY A 234 12.08 -15.64 -6.11
CA GLY A 234 13.44 -16.07 -5.75
C GLY A 234 14.33 -14.94 -5.21
N SER A 235 13.72 -13.78 -4.89
CA SER A 235 14.42 -12.64 -4.32
C SER A 235 14.86 -12.96 -2.90
N ALA A 236 16.09 -12.57 -2.53
CA ALA A 236 16.56 -12.78 -1.16
C ALA A 236 15.58 -12.15 -0.15
N PRO A 237 15.31 -12.82 1.00
CA PRO A 237 14.32 -12.39 1.99
C PRO A 237 14.60 -10.97 2.50
N PRO A 238 13.61 -10.29 3.11
CA PRO A 238 13.81 -8.97 3.69
C PRO A 238 14.90 -9.05 4.76
N ILE A 239 15.61 -7.93 4.96
CA ILE A 239 16.69 -7.79 5.94
C ILE A 239 16.26 -8.42 7.27
N THR A 240 16.97 -9.46 7.72
CA THR A 240 16.51 -10.37 8.78
C THR A 240 16.66 -9.81 10.20
N GLY A 241 16.80 -8.50 10.36
CA GLY A 241 17.08 -7.88 11.65
C GLY A 241 16.65 -6.43 11.73
N LEU A 242 16.44 -5.97 12.96
CA LEU A 242 16.27 -4.56 13.27
C LEU A 242 17.57 -3.79 12.96
N ALA A 243 17.45 -2.53 12.60
CA ALA A 243 18.57 -1.61 12.47
C ALA A 243 19.35 -1.58 13.78
N ASN A 244 20.66 -1.80 13.69
CA ASN A 244 21.53 -1.68 14.85
C ASN A 244 21.76 -0.19 15.09
N ARG A 245 21.00 0.39 16.03
CA ARG A 245 21.14 1.75 16.56
C ARG A 245 22.42 1.87 17.40
N SER A 246 23.53 1.39 16.87
CA SER A 246 24.82 1.36 17.55
C SER A 246 25.25 2.78 17.91
N PHE A 247 26.08 2.90 18.94
CA PHE A 247 26.69 4.18 19.34
C PHE A 247 27.32 4.92 18.15
N TYR A 248 27.88 4.18 17.18
CA TYR A 248 28.45 4.74 15.96
C TYR A 248 27.43 5.39 15.02
N SER A 249 26.20 4.89 14.94
CA SER A 249 25.13 5.50 14.12
C SER A 249 24.65 6.83 14.71
N ILE A 250 24.56 6.91 16.04
CA ILE A 250 24.24 8.16 16.74
C ILE A 250 25.42 9.14 16.62
N ILE A 251 26.66 8.68 16.82
CA ILE A 251 27.85 9.52 16.62
C ILE A 251 27.93 10.03 15.19
N THR A 252 27.73 9.20 14.18
CA THR A 252 27.79 9.66 12.78
C THR A 252 26.71 10.70 12.47
N LEU A 253 25.51 10.55 13.03
CA LEU A 253 24.47 11.57 12.92
C LEU A 253 24.90 12.88 13.58
N LEU A 254 25.44 12.81 14.80
CA LEU A 254 25.91 13.97 15.55
C LEU A 254 27.11 14.65 14.88
N THR A 255 28.08 13.88 14.37
CA THR A 255 29.25 14.41 13.68
C THR A 255 28.84 15.06 12.36
N MET A 256 27.92 14.45 11.59
CA MET A 256 27.37 15.11 10.40
C MET A 256 26.64 16.41 10.75
N ALA A 257 25.81 16.40 11.79
CA ALA A 257 25.10 17.61 12.24
C ALA A 257 26.06 18.73 12.67
N ILE A 258 27.12 18.38 13.41
CA ILE A 258 28.17 19.31 13.82
C ILE A 258 28.93 19.82 12.59
N MET A 259 29.35 18.94 11.68
CA MET A 259 30.08 19.33 10.45
C MET A 259 29.23 20.24 9.56
N THR A 260 27.92 20.00 9.43
CA THR A 260 27.03 20.91 8.69
C THR A 260 26.93 22.30 9.30
N ARG A 261 27.11 22.46 10.63
CA ARG A 261 27.20 23.79 11.25
C ARG A 261 28.51 24.52 10.94
N PHE A 262 29.59 23.79 10.68
CA PHE A 262 30.90 24.37 10.38
C PHE A 262 31.20 24.53 8.88
N VAL A 263 30.49 23.80 8.01
CA VAL A 263 30.68 23.84 6.55
C VAL A 263 29.73 24.83 5.85
N ILE A 264 28.67 25.31 6.52
CA ILE A 264 27.69 26.28 5.97
C ILE A 264 28.03 27.74 6.38
N TYR A 265 29.28 28.03 6.74
CA TYR A 265 29.78 29.41 6.87
C TYR A 265 31.02 29.63 6.01
#